data_AF-D6PLL5-F1
#
_entry.id   AF-D6PLL5-F1
#
_cell.length_a   1.000
_cell.length_b   1.000
_cell.length_c   1.000
_cell.angle_alpha   90.00
_cell.angle_beta   90.00
_cell.angle_gamma   90.00
#
_symmetry.space_group_name_H-M   'P 1'
#
loop_
_entity.id
_entity.type
_entity.pdbx_description
1 polymer ?
#
loop_
_entity_poly.entity_id
_entity_poly.type
_entity_poly.pdbx_seq_one_letter_code
_entity_poly.pdbx_strand_id
1 'polypeptide(L)'
;MCGLLGFIHTTGIDPDQVSSSISQIARRGPDHIGLTQIDQGSCFAHARLSIIDLSEKGHQPYHFEHLVITFNGMIYNHRPLRDELRKSGYSFESSSDTEVLIKAWHLWGPKALAKLDGFFSIGLYDRKERCLFLCRDKIGKNRSIGENGVAGWHSHLDWTR
;
A
#
# COMPACT_ATOMS: atom_id res chain seq x y z
N MET A 1 13.48 3.15 -9.25
CA MET A 1 12.73 1.87 -9.27
C MET A 1 12.03 1.75 -7.92
N CYS A 2 10.71 1.90 -7.85
CA CYS A 2 9.99 2.19 -6.59
C CYS A 2 9.69 0.92 -5.77
N GLY A 3 9.87 1.02 -4.44
CA GLY A 3 9.99 -0.11 -3.53
C GLY A 3 8.71 -0.92 -3.26
N LEU A 4 8.96 -2.18 -2.90
CA LEU A 4 8.02 -3.29 -3.01
C LEU A 4 6.93 -3.24 -1.92
N LEU A 5 5.72 -3.61 -2.32
CA LEU A 5 4.64 -4.04 -1.44
C LEU A 5 4.96 -5.46 -0.94
N GLY A 6 4.97 -5.70 0.37
CA GLY A 6 5.08 -7.04 0.94
C GLY A 6 3.89 -7.31 1.86
N PHE A 7 3.01 -8.23 1.47
CA PHE A 7 2.04 -8.81 2.38
C PHE A 7 2.61 -10.13 2.90
N ILE A 8 2.71 -10.26 4.22
CA ILE A 8 3.15 -11.49 4.86
C ILE A 8 1.98 -11.99 5.71
N HIS A 9 1.42 -13.11 5.28
CA HIS A 9 0.41 -13.86 6.01
C HIS A 9 0.98 -15.21 6.36
N THR A 10 1.26 -15.41 7.64
CA THR A 10 1.67 -16.69 8.19
C THR A 10 0.86 -16.99 9.44
N THR A 11 0.40 -18.21 9.61
CA THR A 11 -0.03 -18.68 10.93
C THR A 11 1.21 -18.73 11.82
N GLY A 12 1.47 -17.64 12.55
CA GLY A 12 2.71 -17.40 13.29
C GLY A 12 3.72 -16.61 12.44
N ILE A 13 3.92 -15.33 12.76
CA ILE A 13 4.98 -14.53 12.14
C ILE A 13 6.30 -15.00 12.73
N ASP A 14 7.11 -15.68 11.92
CA ASP A 14 8.51 -15.89 12.21
C ASP A 14 9.27 -14.58 11.87
N PRO A 15 9.84 -13.89 12.88
CA PRO A 15 10.58 -12.64 12.67
C PRO A 15 11.73 -12.78 11.66
N ASP A 16 12.33 -13.96 11.55
CA ASP A 16 13.46 -14.20 10.64
C ASP A 16 13.00 -14.25 9.18
N GLN A 17 11.81 -14.82 8.92
CA GLN A 17 11.20 -14.82 7.59
C GLN A 17 10.80 -13.41 7.14
N VAL A 18 10.26 -12.61 8.07
CA VAL A 18 9.94 -11.20 7.81
C VAL A 18 11.21 -10.41 7.50
N SER A 19 12.26 -10.57 8.32
CA SER A 19 13.54 -9.88 8.15
C SER A 19 14.22 -10.24 6.81
N SER A 20 14.22 -11.52 6.44
CA SER A 20 14.75 -12.00 5.16
C SER A 20 13.98 -11.41 3.97
N SER A 21 12.65 -11.40 4.05
CA SER A 21 11.79 -10.84 2.98
C SER A 21 11.99 -9.32 2.83
N ILE A 22 12.09 -8.61 3.95
CA ILE A 22 12.38 -7.17 3.98
C ILE A 22 13.75 -6.87 3.36
N SER A 23 14.77 -7.65 3.68
CA SER A 23 16.13 -7.47 3.17
C SER A 23 16.20 -7.57 1.64
N GLN A 24 15.38 -8.42 1.03
CA GLN A 24 15.29 -8.54 -0.44
C GLN A 24 14.67 -7.31 -1.10
N ILE A 25 13.73 -6.63 -0.43
CA ILE A 25 13.02 -5.47 -0.98
C ILE A 25 13.68 -4.13 -0.65
N ALA A 26 14.50 -4.08 0.40
CA ALA A 26 15.20 -2.88 0.88
C ALA A 26 15.97 -2.15 -0.22
N ARG A 27 16.63 -2.88 -1.14
CA ARG A 27 17.37 -2.28 -2.26
C ARG A 27 16.51 -1.48 -3.24
N ARG A 28 15.20 -1.74 -3.29
CA ARG A 28 14.24 -1.03 -4.17
C ARG A 28 13.60 0.17 -3.48
N GLY A 29 13.73 0.28 -2.17
CA GLY A 29 13.20 1.38 -1.38
C GLY A 29 14.15 1.71 -0.24
N PRO A 30 15.32 2.30 -0.55
CA PRO A 30 16.39 2.51 0.43
C PRO A 30 16.06 3.59 1.46
N ASP A 31 15.02 4.40 1.23
CA ASP A 31 14.77 5.59 2.06
C ASP A 31 14.08 5.23 3.38
N HIS A 32 13.20 4.24 3.36
CA HIS A 32 12.49 3.80 4.56
C HIS A 32 11.98 2.37 4.43
N ILE A 33 12.04 1.62 5.53
CA ILE A 33 11.43 0.31 5.66
C ILE A 33 10.42 0.38 6.81
N GLY A 34 9.16 0.08 6.52
CA GLY A 34 8.11 0.00 7.52
C GLY A 34 7.55 -1.41 7.64
N LEU A 35 7.17 -1.76 8.86
CA LEU A 35 6.45 -2.99 9.19
C LEU A 35 5.27 -2.62 10.09
N THR A 36 4.12 -3.22 9.84
CA THR A 36 2.93 -3.04 10.68
C THR A 36 2.19 -4.36 10.78
N GLN A 37 1.92 -4.79 12.00
CA GLN A 37 0.98 -5.88 12.24
C GLN A 37 -0.45 -5.42 11.95
N ILE A 38 -1.16 -6.19 11.13
CA ILE A 38 -2.55 -5.90 10.75
C ILE A 38 -3.55 -6.82 11.44
N ASP A 39 -3.15 -8.06 11.75
CA ASP A 39 -3.95 -9.05 12.48
C ASP A 39 -3.06 -10.06 13.21
N GLN A 40 -3.65 -10.99 13.97
CA GLN A 40 -2.91 -12.13 14.54
C GLN A 40 -2.22 -12.93 13.42
N GLY A 41 -0.89 -12.95 13.41
CA GLY A 41 -0.10 -13.63 12.38
C GLY A 41 0.02 -12.91 11.04
N SER A 42 -0.52 -11.70 10.88
CA SER A 42 -0.46 -10.99 9.59
C SER A 42 0.17 -9.61 9.73
N CYS A 43 1.06 -9.27 8.80
CA CYS A 43 1.68 -7.95 8.74
C CYS A 43 1.82 -7.42 7.31
N PHE A 44 1.85 -6.10 7.21
CA PHE A 44 2.31 -5.38 6.04
C PHE A 44 3.75 -4.96 6.23
N ALA A 45 4.55 -5.14 5.19
CA ALA A 45 5.89 -4.60 5.05
C ALA A 45 5.97 -3.71 3.80
N HIS A 46 6.69 -2.60 3.89
CA HIS A 46 6.89 -1.69 2.77
C HIS A 46 8.32 -1.16 2.76
N ALA A 47 8.99 -1.28 1.62
CA ALA A 47 10.24 -0.56 1.37
C ALA A 47 9.91 0.63 0.47
N ARG A 48 10.27 1.83 0.89
CA ARG A 48 9.86 3.08 0.26
C ARG A 48 11.00 3.70 -0.53
N LEU A 49 10.69 4.09 -1.76
CA LEU A 49 11.45 5.10 -2.50
C LEU A 49 10.60 6.37 -2.55
N SER A 50 11.12 7.44 -1.99
CA SER A 50 10.45 8.71 -1.73
C SER A 50 10.54 9.58 -2.98
N ILE A 51 9.42 9.82 -3.67
CA ILE A 51 9.40 10.60 -4.92
C ILE A 51 8.52 11.85 -4.79
N ILE A 52 7.27 11.71 -4.33
CA ILE A 52 6.31 12.82 -4.26
C ILE A 52 6.41 13.56 -2.92
N ASP A 53 6.45 12.81 -1.82
CA ASP A 53 6.59 13.35 -0.48
C ASP A 53 7.87 12.80 0.13
N LEU A 54 8.85 13.66 0.37
CA LEU A 54 10.14 13.28 0.94
C LEU A 54 10.12 13.25 2.48
N SER A 55 9.01 13.65 3.09
CA SER A 55 8.85 13.65 4.54
C SER A 55 8.44 12.29 5.08
N GLU A 56 8.67 12.10 6.38
CA GLU A 56 8.26 10.91 7.12
C GLU A 56 6.74 10.70 7.13
N LYS A 57 5.98 11.77 6.84
CA LYS A 57 4.52 11.69 6.76
C LYS A 57 4.02 10.88 5.58
N GLY A 58 4.89 10.56 4.62
CA GLY A 58 4.59 9.63 3.53
C GLY A 58 5.03 8.19 3.82
N HIS A 59 5.53 7.88 5.03
CA HIS A 59 5.96 6.54 5.40
C HIS A 59 4.81 5.54 5.34
N GLN A 60 5.18 4.30 5.00
CA GLN A 60 4.25 3.19 4.85
C GLN A 60 4.78 1.98 5.60
N PRO A 61 3.92 1.05 6.08
CA PRO A 61 2.46 1.05 5.98
C PRO A 61 1.80 2.28 6.62
N TYR A 62 0.86 2.89 5.89
CA TYR A 62 0.21 4.14 6.28
C TYR A 62 -1.11 3.82 7.01
N HIS A 63 -1.42 4.58 8.04
CA HIS A 63 -2.57 4.35 8.92
C HIS A 63 -3.54 5.50 8.84
N PHE A 64 -4.84 5.18 8.76
CA PHE A 64 -5.91 6.17 8.87
C PHE A 64 -7.15 5.52 9.50
N GLU A 65 -7.49 5.95 10.71
CA GLU A 65 -8.54 5.34 11.53
C GLU A 65 -8.40 3.80 11.66
N HIS A 66 -9.35 3.03 11.13
CA HIS A 66 -9.38 1.57 11.15
C HIS A 66 -8.68 0.95 9.92
N LEU A 67 -8.16 1.76 9.01
CA LEU A 67 -7.53 1.33 7.77
C LEU A 67 -6.01 1.36 7.88
N VAL A 68 -5.37 0.31 7.35
CA VAL A 68 -3.92 0.26 7.12
C VAL A 68 -3.69 0.03 5.64
N ILE A 69 -2.82 0.81 5.00
CA ILE A 69 -2.53 0.68 3.58
C ILE A 69 -1.03 0.55 3.30
N THR A 70 -0.74 -0.17 2.26
CA THR A 70 0.54 -0.19 1.55
C THR A 70 0.28 0.00 0.07
N PHE A 71 1.07 0.86 -0.55
CA PHE A 71 0.84 1.40 -1.87
C PHE A 71 2.19 1.50 -2.59
N ASN A 72 2.26 0.85 -3.75
CA ASN A 72 3.36 0.97 -4.70
C ASN A 72 2.79 1.49 -6.00
N GLY A 73 3.12 2.73 -6.35
CA GLY A 73 2.53 3.35 -7.54
C GLY A 73 2.65 4.86 -7.51
N MET A 74 1.85 5.48 -8.36
CA MET A 74 1.63 6.91 -8.40
C MET A 74 0.20 7.20 -8.84
N ILE A 75 -0.50 8.06 -8.11
CA ILE A 75 -1.82 8.56 -8.50
C ILE A 75 -1.64 9.94 -9.14
N TYR A 76 -1.77 10.02 -10.45
CA TYR A 76 -1.60 11.25 -11.23
C TYR A 76 -2.63 12.32 -10.84
N ASN A 77 -3.86 11.91 -10.61
CA ASN A 77 -4.96 12.81 -10.24
C ASN A 77 -5.12 13.01 -8.72
N HIS A 78 -4.06 12.80 -7.91
CA HIS A 78 -4.14 12.93 -6.45
C HIS A 78 -4.51 14.35 -5.98
N ARG A 79 -4.10 15.40 -6.71
CA ARG A 79 -4.42 16.81 -6.36
C ARG A 79 -5.91 17.12 -6.47
N PRO A 80 -6.57 16.90 -7.64
CA PRO A 80 -8.02 17.12 -7.73
C PRO A 80 -8.82 16.20 -6.80
N LEU A 81 -8.39 14.96 -6.57
CA LEU A 81 -9.03 14.07 -5.59
C LEU A 81 -8.91 14.61 -4.16
N ARG A 82 -7.75 15.14 -3.78
CA ARG A 82 -7.54 15.80 -2.49
C ARG A 82 -8.53 16.95 -2.30
N ASP A 83 -8.79 17.74 -3.33
CA ASP A 83 -9.74 18.86 -3.23
C ASP A 83 -11.20 18.38 -3.11
N GLU A 84 -11.58 17.28 -3.77
CA GLU A 84 -12.89 16.63 -3.59
C GLU A 84 -13.06 16.11 -2.14
N LEU A 85 -12.01 15.51 -1.58
CA LEU A 85 -12.00 15.02 -0.20
C LEU A 85 -12.07 16.15 0.83
N ARG A 86 -11.36 17.26 0.60
CA ARG A 86 -11.45 18.47 1.44
C ARG A 86 -12.87 19.02 1.51
N LYS A 87 -13.57 19.07 0.36
CA LYS A 87 -14.99 19.48 0.31
C LYS A 87 -15.90 18.53 1.07
N SER A 88 -15.47 17.28 1.26
CA SER A 88 -16.17 16.26 2.05
C SER A 88 -15.76 16.23 3.52
N GLY A 89 -14.93 17.19 3.98
CA GLY A 89 -14.55 17.36 5.39
C GLY A 89 -13.20 16.75 5.79
N TYR A 90 -12.40 16.22 4.85
CA TYR A 90 -11.10 15.63 5.18
C TYR A 90 -9.99 16.69 5.27
N SER A 91 -9.21 16.63 6.35
CA SER A 91 -7.91 17.33 6.49
C SER A 91 -6.79 16.51 5.85
N PHE A 92 -5.61 17.10 5.65
CA PHE A 92 -4.43 16.38 5.12
C PHE A 92 -3.16 16.81 5.86
N GLU A 93 -2.29 15.86 6.16
CA GLU A 93 -1.08 16.07 6.95
C GLU A 93 0.20 15.94 6.10
N SER A 94 0.13 15.19 5.00
CA SER A 94 1.21 14.93 4.06
C SER A 94 0.87 15.49 2.67
N SER A 95 1.83 15.51 1.75
CA SER A 95 1.58 15.72 0.31
C SER A 95 1.48 14.40 -0.47
N SER A 96 1.63 13.27 0.22
CA SER A 96 1.60 11.94 -0.38
C SER A 96 0.25 11.63 -1.02
N ASP A 97 0.32 10.95 -2.16
CA ASP A 97 -0.82 10.33 -2.83
C ASP A 97 -1.37 9.12 -2.06
N THR A 98 -0.57 8.47 -1.21
CA THR A 98 -1.01 7.39 -0.32
C THR A 98 -2.06 7.88 0.67
N GLU A 99 -1.89 9.09 1.22
CA GLU A 99 -2.88 9.70 2.12
C GLU A 99 -4.18 10.03 1.36
N VAL A 100 -4.09 10.49 0.11
CA VAL A 100 -5.26 10.71 -0.74
C VAL A 100 -5.99 9.40 -0.99
N LEU A 101 -5.26 8.33 -1.29
CA LEU A 101 -5.81 7.01 -1.55
C LEU A 101 -6.57 6.43 -0.35
N ILE A 102 -5.95 6.41 0.84
CA ILE A 102 -6.59 5.81 2.02
C ILE A 102 -7.83 6.62 2.46
N LYS A 103 -7.80 7.95 2.31
CA LYS A 103 -8.97 8.81 2.59
C LYS A 103 -10.07 8.68 1.55
N ALA A 104 -9.71 8.52 0.28
CA ALA A 104 -10.66 8.17 -0.79
C ALA A 104 -11.34 6.82 -0.52
N TRP A 105 -10.56 5.83 -0.07
CA TRP A 105 -11.10 4.53 0.33
C TRP A 105 -12.02 4.64 1.55
N HIS A 106 -11.65 5.44 2.56
CA HIS A 106 -12.50 5.68 3.73
C HIS A 106 -13.87 6.27 3.32
N LEU A 107 -13.89 7.21 2.37
CA LEU A 107 -15.12 7.89 1.96
C LEU A 107 -15.99 7.03 1.03
N TRP A 108 -15.36 6.43 0.02
CA TRP A 108 -16.08 5.80 -1.10
C TRP A 108 -15.97 4.26 -1.13
N GLY A 109 -15.18 3.68 -0.22
CA GLY A 109 -14.86 2.26 -0.23
C GLY A 109 -14.20 1.82 -1.55
N PRO A 110 -14.47 0.60 -2.03
CA PRO A 110 -13.94 0.08 -3.29
C PRO A 110 -14.26 0.95 -4.52
N LYS A 111 -15.30 1.79 -4.47
CA LYS A 111 -15.65 2.71 -5.58
C LYS A 111 -14.58 3.78 -5.80
N ALA A 112 -13.70 4.02 -4.82
CA ALA A 112 -12.55 4.91 -4.96
C ALA A 112 -11.66 4.50 -6.14
N LEU A 113 -11.51 3.20 -6.42
CA LEU A 113 -10.66 2.69 -7.50
C LEU A 113 -11.06 3.21 -8.88
N ALA A 114 -12.35 3.44 -9.13
CA ALA A 114 -12.85 3.98 -10.39
C ALA A 114 -12.50 5.47 -10.59
N LYS A 115 -12.12 6.16 -9.52
CA LYS A 115 -11.71 7.56 -9.54
C LYS A 115 -10.19 7.74 -9.67
N LEU A 116 -9.39 6.68 -9.54
CA LEU A 116 -7.94 6.77 -9.58
C LEU A 116 -7.44 6.79 -11.03
N ASP A 117 -6.56 7.74 -11.32
CA ASP A 117 -5.76 7.77 -12.54
C ASP A 117 -4.28 7.59 -12.15
N GLY A 118 -3.65 6.55 -12.67
CA GLY A 118 -2.32 6.14 -12.24
C GLY A 118 -1.99 4.69 -12.52
N PHE A 119 -0.80 4.29 -12.07
CA PHE A 119 -0.41 2.89 -11.93
C PHE A 119 -0.20 2.59 -10.45
N PHE A 120 -0.67 1.44 -9.98
CA PHE A 120 -0.63 1.11 -8.57
C PHE A 120 -0.80 -0.37 -8.27
N SER A 121 -0.15 -0.79 -7.19
CA SER A 121 -0.45 -2.00 -6.41
C SER A 121 -0.81 -1.56 -4.99
N ILE A 122 -1.95 -2.02 -4.49
CA ILE A 122 -2.53 -1.63 -3.20
C ILE A 122 -2.70 -2.88 -2.36
N GLY A 123 -2.21 -2.85 -1.13
CA GLY A 123 -2.66 -3.73 -0.05
C GLY A 123 -3.31 -2.88 1.03
N LEU A 124 -4.61 -3.06 1.27
CA LEU A 124 -5.38 -2.33 2.27
C LEU A 124 -6.06 -3.31 3.21
N TYR A 125 -5.88 -3.10 4.51
CA TYR A 125 -6.53 -3.90 5.54
C TYR A 125 -7.51 -3.03 6.32
N ASP A 126 -8.74 -3.51 6.42
CA ASP A 126 -9.78 -2.93 7.25
C ASP A 126 -9.84 -3.69 8.58
N ARG A 127 -9.44 -3.04 9.68
CA ARG A 127 -9.43 -3.63 11.02
C ARG A 127 -10.83 -3.84 11.60
N LYS A 128 -11.82 -3.06 11.15
CA LYS A 128 -13.19 -3.14 11.63
C LYS A 128 -13.89 -4.34 11.01
N GLU A 129 -13.76 -4.49 9.69
CA GLU A 129 -14.35 -5.60 8.93
C GLU A 129 -13.42 -6.83 8.86
N ARG A 130 -12.20 -6.74 9.40
CA ARG A 130 -11.15 -7.77 9.36
C ARG A 130 -10.90 -8.30 7.95
N CYS A 131 -10.89 -7.39 6.98
CA CYS A 131 -10.85 -7.72 5.55
C CYS A 131 -9.60 -7.16 4.88
N LEU A 132 -8.95 -7.98 4.05
CA LEU A 132 -7.82 -7.58 3.23
C LEU A 132 -8.25 -7.37 1.78
N PHE A 133 -7.97 -6.17 1.27
CA PHE A 133 -8.15 -5.80 -0.13
C PHE A 133 -6.78 -5.72 -0.81
N LEU A 134 -6.62 -6.52 -1.87
CA LEU A 134 -5.46 -6.45 -2.75
C LEU A 134 -5.95 -5.99 -4.12
N CYS A 135 -5.39 -4.88 -4.62
CA CYS A 135 -5.82 -4.29 -5.90
C CYS A 135 -4.59 -3.92 -6.74
N ARG A 136 -4.69 -4.11 -8.06
CA ARG A 136 -3.69 -3.68 -9.03
C ARG A 136 -4.35 -2.91 -10.14
N ASP A 137 -3.67 -1.91 -10.68
CA ASP A 137 -4.15 -1.18 -11.85
C ASP A 137 -4.24 -2.08 -13.09
N LYS A 138 -5.04 -1.66 -14.07
CA LYS A 138 -5.42 -2.46 -15.26
C LYS A 138 -4.23 -2.86 -16.15
N ILE A 139 -3.04 -2.27 -15.97
CA ILE A 139 -1.85 -2.54 -16.79
C ILE A 139 -1.04 -3.71 -16.19
N GLY A 140 -1.29 -4.10 -14.94
CA GLY A 140 -0.63 -5.23 -14.29
C GLY A 140 -1.32 -6.58 -14.58
N LYS A 141 -0.56 -7.61 -14.96
CA LYS A 141 -1.08 -9.00 -15.00
C LYS A 141 -1.64 -9.38 -13.61
N ASN A 142 -2.92 -9.73 -13.55
CA ASN A 142 -3.58 -10.26 -12.36
C ASN A 142 -2.98 -11.63 -12.00
N ARG A 143 -2.55 -11.79 -10.74
CA ARG A 143 -2.31 -13.12 -10.17
C ARG A 143 -3.05 -13.22 -8.85
N SER A 144 -4.11 -14.01 -8.83
CA SER A 144 -4.81 -14.43 -7.61
C SER A 144 -4.01 -15.54 -6.92
N ILE A 145 -3.96 -15.50 -5.59
CA ILE A 145 -3.62 -16.62 -4.71
C ILE A 145 -4.74 -16.57 -3.65
N GLY A 146 -5.59 -17.58 -3.40
CA GLY A 146 -5.33 -19.00 -3.22
C GLY A 146 -5.42 -19.27 -1.72
N GLU A 147 -6.51 -19.89 -1.26
CA GLU A 147 -6.72 -20.21 0.16
C GLU A 147 -5.55 -21.05 0.69
N ASN A 148 -5.00 -20.64 1.84
CA ASN A 148 -3.84 -21.20 2.55
C ASN A 148 -2.47 -20.92 1.92
N GLY A 149 -1.73 -19.97 2.52
CA GLY A 149 -0.28 -19.82 2.31
C GLY A 149 0.13 -18.42 1.89
N VAL A 150 1.27 -17.98 2.44
CA VAL A 150 1.98 -16.72 2.20
C VAL A 150 1.68 -16.11 0.82
N ALA A 151 0.83 -15.09 0.78
CA ALA A 151 0.58 -14.33 -0.45
C ALA A 151 1.62 -13.21 -0.59
N GLY A 152 2.84 -13.56 -1.02
CA GLY A 152 3.84 -12.58 -1.43
C GLY A 152 3.36 -11.81 -2.67
N TRP A 153 2.72 -10.66 -2.48
CA TRP A 153 2.29 -9.79 -3.57
C TRP A 153 3.43 -8.92 -4.04
N HIS A 154 4.09 -9.37 -5.10
CA HIS A 154 5.29 -8.75 -5.59
C HIS A 154 4.96 -7.97 -6.90
N SER A 155 5.33 -6.68 -6.97
CA SER A 155 5.22 -5.89 -8.20
C SER A 155 6.48 -6.06 -9.06
N HIS A 156 6.53 -7.09 -9.94
CA HIS A 156 7.39 -7.06 -11.14
C HIS A 156 6.66 -6.14 -12.11
N LEU A 157 7.17 -4.92 -12.23
CA LEU A 157 7.10 -4.17 -13.48
C LEU A 157 8.47 -4.37 -14.13
N ASP A 158 8.59 -5.39 -14.97
CA ASP A 158 9.75 -5.55 -15.85
C ASP A 158 9.66 -4.49 -16.94
N TRP A 159 10.41 -3.41 -16.77
CA TRP A 159 10.74 -2.50 -17.86
C TRP A 159 12.16 -2.83 -18.33
N THR A 160 12.31 -3.97 -19.02
CA THR A 160 13.49 -4.27 -19.82
C THR A 160 13.16 -4.03 -21.30
N ARG A 161 13.53 -2.85 -21.77
CA ARG A 161 14.32 -2.71 -23.00
C ARG A 161 15.39 -1.66 -22.75
#